data_AF-A0A954GAU4-F1
#
_entry.id   AF-A0A954GAU4-F1
#
_cell.length_a   1.000
_cell.length_b   1.000
_cell.length_c   1.000
_cell.angle_alpha   90.00
_cell.angle_beta   90.00
_cell.angle_gamma   90.00
#
_symmetry.space_group_name_H-M   'P 1'
#
loop_
_entity.id
_entity.type
_entity.pdbx_description
1 polymer ?
#
loop_
_entity_poly.entity_id
_entity_poly.type
_entity_poly.pdbx_seq_one_letter_code
_entity_poly.pdbx_strand_id
1 'polypeptide(L)'
;ELKPYNEDYSLKLAAFYEQTGRTDEAQQILLRALHTSPGSKRLPIALGRVCESNQQWSQASVYYAMVVNHFPENHVWRKHRARCLYHAGNYSAAFEQFTICQKNDPESLSLSEMIAFGDTALRLGDIDTAQQLFDEISAAHQHQLLHVEILRGLCAINRGQNISAKSIIDTARKKWPADPTLLEVAALVPAE
;
A
#
# COMPACT_ATOMS: atom_id res chain seq x y z
N GLU A 1 19.16 13.56 35.02
CA GLU A 1 19.23 14.46 33.86
C GLU A 1 18.95 13.68 32.58
N LEU A 2 17.85 13.98 31.89
CA LEU A 2 17.54 13.35 30.60
C LEU A 2 18.34 14.08 29.53
N LYS A 3 19.38 13.45 28.98
CA LYS A 3 20.11 14.01 27.85
C LYS A 3 19.12 14.21 26.68
N PRO A 4 19.09 15.38 26.02
CA PRO A 4 18.12 15.70 24.97
C PRO A 4 18.18 14.81 23.71
N TYR A 5 19.08 13.83 23.68
CA TYR A 5 19.27 12.85 22.60
C TYR A 5 19.22 11.39 23.09
N ASN A 6 18.70 11.13 24.30
CA ASN A 6 18.39 9.76 24.70
C ASN A 6 17.18 9.26 23.88
N GLU A 7 17.27 8.05 23.33
CA GLU A 7 16.26 7.43 22.45
C GLU A 7 14.83 7.63 22.96
N ASP A 8 14.57 7.34 24.23
CA ASP A 8 13.22 7.44 24.82
C ASP A 8 12.70 8.89 24.85
N TYR A 9 13.57 9.86 25.09
CA TYR A 9 13.19 11.27 25.05
C TYR A 9 12.86 11.71 23.63
N SER A 10 13.73 11.35 22.67
CA SER A 10 13.55 11.68 21.26
C SER A 10 12.29 11.06 20.67
N LEU A 11 11.96 9.81 21.04
CA LEU A 11 10.72 9.15 20.62
C LEU A 11 9.47 9.85 21.17
N LYS A 12 9.48 10.23 22.45
CA LYS A 12 8.34 10.95 23.06
C LYS A 12 8.16 12.34 22.45
N LEU A 13 9.26 13.07 22.26
CA LEU A 13 9.24 14.41 21.66
C LEU A 13 8.78 14.35 20.20
N ALA A 14 9.27 13.39 19.42
CA ALA A 14 8.83 13.20 18.05
C ALA A 14 7.34 12.85 17.96
N ALA A 15 6.83 11.98 18.83
CA ALA A 15 5.40 11.67 18.87
C ALA A 15 4.53 12.89 19.20
N PHE A 16 5.00 13.77 20.11
CA PHE A 16 4.33 15.04 20.38
C PHE A 16 4.35 15.98 19.16
N TYR A 17 5.48 16.05 18.46
CA TYR A 17 5.57 16.82 17.21
C TYR A 17 4.68 16.26 16.10
N GLU A 18 4.57 14.95 15.93
CA GLU A 18 3.61 14.32 15.02
C GLU A 18 2.17 14.75 15.34
N GLN A 19 1.76 14.67 16.61
CA GLN A 19 0.41 15.06 17.05
C GLN A 19 0.09 16.54 16.83
N THR A 20 1.11 17.39 16.80
CA THR A 20 0.96 18.84 16.59
C THR A 20 1.21 19.26 15.14
N GLY A 21 1.37 18.30 14.22
CA GLY A 21 1.61 18.56 12.79
C GLY A 21 3.02 19.07 12.47
N ARG A 22 3.94 19.04 13.45
CA ARG A 22 5.34 19.51 13.35
C ARG A 22 6.26 18.38 12.89
N THR A 23 5.89 17.72 11.82
CA THR A 23 6.51 16.47 11.35
C THR A 23 7.97 16.62 10.93
N ASP A 24 8.37 17.78 10.38
CA ASP A 24 9.78 18.05 10.06
C ASP A 24 10.66 18.07 11.31
N GLU A 25 10.16 18.65 12.41
CA GLU A 25 10.88 18.67 13.69
C GLU A 25 10.93 17.28 14.33
N ALA A 26 9.84 16.50 14.20
CA ALA A 26 9.83 15.09 14.59
C ALA A 26 10.94 14.32 13.86
N GLN A 27 11.04 14.50 12.54
CA GLN A 27 12.06 13.84 11.72
C GLN A 27 13.48 14.25 12.15
N GLN A 28 13.74 15.54 12.35
CA GLN A 28 15.06 16.03 12.76
C GLN A 28 15.50 15.47 14.12
N ILE A 29 14.60 15.44 15.11
CA ILE A 29 14.90 14.89 16.44
C ILE A 29 15.20 13.39 16.35
N LEU A 30 14.42 12.63 15.59
CA LEU A 30 14.63 11.20 15.41
C LEU A 30 15.93 10.88 14.65
N LEU A 31 16.28 11.68 13.63
CA LEU A 31 17.53 11.53 12.90
C LEU A 31 18.75 11.74 13.79
N ARG A 32 18.72 12.77 14.66
CA ARG A 32 19.79 13.00 15.64
C ARG A 32 19.90 11.85 16.63
N ALA A 33 18.76 11.35 17.12
CA ALA A 33 18.74 10.21 18.02
C ALA A 33 19.29 8.94 17.37
N LEU A 34 18.99 8.71 16.08
CA LEU A 34 19.48 7.55 15.34
C LEU A 34 21.00 7.65 15.13
N HIS A 35 21.53 8.85 14.90
CA HIS A 35 22.96 9.08 14.81
C HIS A 35 23.69 8.76 16.12
N THR A 36 23.11 9.10 17.28
CA THR A 36 23.68 8.75 18.60
C THR A 36 23.42 7.31 19.02
N SER A 37 22.42 6.65 18.42
CA SER A 37 22.04 5.27 18.71
C SER A 37 21.82 4.44 17.43
N PRO A 38 22.88 4.14 16.64
CA PRO A 38 22.74 3.51 15.32
C PRO A 38 22.14 2.09 15.35
N GLY A 39 22.21 1.40 16.49
CA GLY A 39 21.62 0.06 16.68
C GLY A 39 20.15 0.06 17.10
N SER A 40 19.50 1.23 17.19
CA SER A 40 18.12 1.31 17.64
C SER A 40 17.16 0.68 16.63
N LYS A 41 16.32 -0.22 17.13
CA LYS A 41 15.25 -0.86 16.34
C LYS A 41 13.96 -0.04 16.34
N ARG A 42 13.81 0.90 17.28
CA ARG A 42 12.59 1.72 17.48
C ARG A 42 12.62 3.03 16.71
N LEU A 43 13.80 3.64 16.57
CA LEU A 43 13.95 4.90 15.84
C LEU A 43 13.61 4.79 14.35
N PRO A 44 14.00 3.73 13.61
CA PRO A 44 13.59 3.56 12.22
C PRO A 44 12.06 3.39 12.07
N ILE A 45 11.39 2.75 13.03
CA ILE A 45 9.92 2.65 13.05
C ILE A 45 9.28 4.04 13.13
N ALA A 46 9.74 4.87 14.07
CA ALA A 46 9.24 6.22 14.24
C ALA A 46 9.53 7.10 13.02
N LEU A 47 10.74 7.01 12.44
CA LEU A 47 11.10 7.72 11.22
C LEU A 47 10.24 7.30 10.02
N GLY A 48 9.97 6.00 9.87
CA GLY A 48 9.07 5.48 8.85
C GLY A 48 7.66 6.09 8.96
N ARG A 49 7.10 6.11 10.17
CA ARG A 49 5.78 6.72 10.43
C ARG A 49 5.74 8.22 10.15
N VAL A 50 6.75 8.97 10.60
CA VAL A 50 6.85 10.41 10.32
C VAL A 50 6.92 10.64 8.81
N CYS A 51 7.76 9.90 8.08
CA CYS A 51 7.85 10.00 6.62
C CYS A 51 6.52 9.64 5.94
N GLU A 52 5.81 8.60 6.40
CA GLU A 52 4.47 8.25 5.87
C GLU A 52 3.46 9.38 6.06
N SER A 53 3.40 9.98 7.26
CA SER A 53 2.49 11.10 7.53
C SER A 53 2.78 12.33 6.67
N ASN A 54 4.04 12.50 6.25
CA ASN A 54 4.48 13.52 5.31
C ASN A 54 4.40 13.09 3.84
N GLN A 55 3.84 11.93 3.53
CA GLN A 55 3.77 11.36 2.18
C GLN A 55 5.15 11.21 1.51
N GLN A 56 6.22 11.13 2.30
CA GLN A 56 7.58 10.86 1.86
C GLN A 56 7.78 9.35 1.68
N TRP A 57 6.99 8.76 0.77
CA TRP A 57 6.84 7.31 0.62
C TRP A 57 8.16 6.58 0.37
N SER A 58 9.03 7.13 -0.49
CA SER A 58 10.33 6.54 -0.77
C SER A 58 11.21 6.47 0.49
N GLN A 59 11.26 7.55 1.28
CA GLN A 59 12.05 7.57 2.53
C GLN A 59 11.45 6.64 3.59
N ALA A 60 10.12 6.64 3.74
CA ALA A 60 9.42 5.73 4.63
C ALA A 60 9.76 4.26 4.33
N SER A 61 9.79 3.88 3.04
CA SER A 61 10.13 2.53 2.61
C SER A 61 11.55 2.10 3.01
N VAL A 62 12.51 3.04 3.02
CA VAL A 62 13.89 2.78 3.43
C VAL A 62 13.97 2.53 4.93
N TYR A 63 13.30 3.34 5.75
CA TYR A 63 13.27 3.12 7.19
C TYR A 63 12.57 1.81 7.57
N TYR A 64 11.45 1.48 6.93
CA TYR A 64 10.81 0.18 7.14
C TYR A 64 11.66 -0.99 6.65
N ALA A 65 12.47 -0.83 5.60
CA ALA A 65 13.44 -1.86 5.20
C ALA A 65 14.45 -2.17 6.31
N MET A 66 14.93 -1.15 7.03
CA MET A 66 15.81 -1.36 8.20
C MET A 66 15.09 -2.18 9.29
N VAL A 67 13.82 -1.90 9.55
CA VAL A 67 13.02 -2.63 10.55
C VAL A 67 12.81 -4.10 10.13
N VAL A 68 12.49 -4.34 8.85
CA VAL A 68 12.32 -5.69 8.30
C VAL A 68 13.61 -6.51 8.42
N ASN A 69 14.78 -5.89 8.22
CA ASN A 69 16.06 -6.58 8.40
C ASN A 69 16.31 -7.02 9.86
N HIS A 70 15.77 -6.28 10.83
CA HIS A 70 15.87 -6.64 12.25
C HIS A 70 14.80 -7.65 12.69
N PHE A 71 13.65 -7.68 12.02
CA PHE A 71 12.51 -8.54 12.34
C PHE A 71 11.95 -9.19 11.07
N PRO A 72 12.70 -10.11 10.44
CA PRO A 72 12.34 -10.65 9.11
C PRO A 72 11.02 -11.42 9.09
N GLU A 73 10.65 -12.04 10.22
CA GLU A 73 9.42 -12.80 10.43
C GLU A 73 8.21 -11.92 10.80
N ASN A 74 8.44 -10.64 11.12
CA ASN A 74 7.35 -9.73 11.43
C ASN A 74 6.82 -9.08 10.15
N HIS A 75 5.81 -9.74 9.56
CA HIS A 75 5.19 -9.33 8.30
C HIS A 75 4.49 -7.97 8.36
N VAL A 76 4.17 -7.46 9.55
CA VAL A 76 3.59 -6.10 9.71
C VAL A 76 4.48 -5.04 9.07
N TRP A 77 5.79 -5.10 9.29
CA TRP A 77 6.73 -4.12 8.73
C TRP A 77 6.96 -4.28 7.23
N ARG A 78 6.82 -5.51 6.72
CA ARG A 78 6.86 -5.76 5.27
C ARG A 78 5.66 -5.14 4.59
N LYS A 79 4.45 -5.23 5.17
CA LYS A 79 3.25 -4.57 4.65
C LYS A 79 3.38 -3.05 4.64
N HIS A 80 3.86 -2.44 5.73
CA HIS A 80 4.14 -1.00 5.77
C HIS A 80 5.13 -0.58 4.67
N ARG A 81 6.20 -1.36 4.48
CA ARG A 81 7.16 -1.14 3.39
C ARG A 81 6.51 -1.28 2.01
N ALA A 82 5.73 -2.33 1.78
CA ALA A 82 5.04 -2.61 0.51
C ALA A 82 4.11 -1.45 0.13
N ARG A 83 3.30 -0.99 1.09
CA ARG A 83 2.42 0.18 0.92
C ARG A 83 3.19 1.45 0.58
N CYS A 84 4.30 1.71 1.26
CA CYS A 84 5.18 2.84 0.93
C CYS A 84 5.75 2.72 -0.48
N LEU A 85 6.20 1.54 -0.89
CA LEU A 85 6.73 1.30 -2.23
C LEU A 85 5.66 1.52 -3.30
N TYR A 86 4.43 1.07 -3.05
CA TYR A 86 3.28 1.29 -3.92
C TYR A 86 3.00 2.78 -4.13
N HIS A 87 2.88 3.56 -3.05
CA HIS A 87 2.65 5.01 -3.15
C HIS A 87 3.84 5.79 -3.72
N ALA A 88 5.07 5.24 -3.60
CA ALA A 88 6.26 5.77 -4.24
C ALA A 88 6.33 5.45 -5.76
N GLY A 89 5.39 4.66 -6.29
CA GLY A 89 5.41 4.20 -7.69
C GLY A 89 6.42 3.09 -7.98
N ASN A 90 7.07 2.53 -6.95
CA ASN A 90 7.98 1.40 -7.10
C ASN A 90 7.20 0.08 -7.07
N TYR A 91 6.42 -0.14 -8.13
CA TYR A 91 5.48 -1.27 -8.22
C TYR A 91 6.20 -2.63 -8.18
N SER A 92 7.35 -2.77 -8.84
CA SER A 92 8.13 -4.02 -8.80
C SER A 92 8.49 -4.43 -7.37
N ALA A 93 9.06 -3.52 -6.59
CA ALA A 93 9.45 -3.81 -5.22
C ALA A 93 8.22 -3.98 -4.31
N ALA A 94 7.14 -3.22 -4.55
CA ALA A 94 5.88 -3.39 -3.81
C ALA A 94 5.30 -4.79 -4.02
N PHE A 95 5.28 -5.28 -5.27
CA PHE A 95 4.77 -6.59 -5.64
C PHE A 95 5.51 -7.71 -4.92
N GLU A 96 6.85 -7.64 -4.89
CA GLU A 96 7.67 -8.61 -4.15
C GLU A 96 7.33 -8.63 -2.67
N GLN A 97 7.21 -7.46 -2.02
CA GLN A 97 6.90 -7.41 -0.59
C GLN A 97 5.48 -7.89 -0.28
N PHE A 98 4.48 -7.54 -1.09
CA PHE A 98 3.11 -8.04 -0.94
C PHE A 98 3.04 -9.55 -1.15
N THR A 99 3.73 -10.09 -2.15
CA THR A 99 3.79 -11.53 -2.41
C THR A 99 4.36 -12.30 -1.22
N ILE A 100 5.41 -11.78 -0.58
CA ILE A 100 5.97 -12.39 0.63
C ILE A 100 4.96 -12.36 1.78
N CYS A 101 4.26 -11.25 1.98
CA CYS A 101 3.25 -11.14 3.03
C CYS A 101 2.10 -12.13 2.80
N GLN A 102 1.56 -12.21 1.58
CA GLN A 102 0.47 -13.13 1.26
C GLN A 102 0.88 -14.60 1.42
N LYS A 103 2.10 -14.98 1.04
CA LYS A 103 2.58 -16.36 1.15
C LYS A 103 2.75 -16.82 2.60
N ASN A 104 3.23 -15.95 3.47
CA ASN A 104 3.58 -16.32 4.84
C ASN A 104 2.42 -16.11 5.83
N ASP A 105 1.57 -15.10 5.57
CA ASP A 105 0.41 -14.79 6.38
C ASP A 105 -0.71 -14.20 5.49
N PRO A 106 -1.50 -15.07 4.83
CA PRO A 106 -2.55 -14.65 3.89
C PRO A 106 -3.58 -13.69 4.49
N GLU A 107 -3.87 -13.80 5.79
CA GLU A 107 -4.85 -12.96 6.49
C GLU A 107 -4.25 -11.63 6.98
N SER A 108 -2.93 -11.44 6.82
CA SER A 108 -2.26 -10.23 7.28
C SER A 108 -2.64 -8.99 6.47
N LEU A 109 -2.92 -9.13 5.17
CA LEU A 109 -3.19 -7.98 4.31
C LEU A 109 -4.59 -7.42 4.59
N SER A 110 -4.66 -6.13 4.91
CA SER A 110 -5.93 -5.41 4.94
C SER A 110 -6.51 -5.28 3.53
N LEU A 111 -7.81 -5.01 3.42
CA LEU A 111 -8.48 -4.80 2.14
C LEU A 111 -7.78 -3.77 1.25
N SER A 112 -7.33 -2.64 1.81
CA SER A 112 -6.61 -1.62 1.03
C SER A 112 -5.24 -2.10 0.55
N GLU A 113 -4.55 -2.93 1.32
CA GLU A 113 -3.28 -3.55 0.93
C GLU A 113 -3.49 -4.63 -0.14
N MET A 114 -4.56 -5.41 -0.08
CA MET A 114 -4.92 -6.37 -1.13
C MET A 114 -5.27 -5.66 -2.44
N ILE A 115 -6.01 -4.54 -2.39
CA ILE A 115 -6.30 -3.71 -3.56
C ILE A 115 -5.00 -3.13 -4.13
N ALA A 116 -4.12 -2.57 -3.29
CA ALA A 116 -2.83 -2.06 -3.73
C ALA A 116 -1.96 -3.15 -4.36
N PHE A 117 -2.00 -4.37 -3.84
CA PHE A 117 -1.29 -5.51 -4.42
C PHE A 117 -1.85 -5.87 -5.80
N GLY A 118 -3.17 -5.95 -5.96
CA GLY A 118 -3.81 -6.17 -7.26
C GLY A 118 -3.50 -5.07 -8.27
N ASP A 119 -3.53 -3.80 -7.86
CA ASP A 119 -3.20 -2.66 -8.74
C ASP A 119 -1.72 -2.69 -9.13
N THR A 120 -0.84 -3.08 -8.20
CA THR A 120 0.57 -3.29 -8.49
C THR A 120 0.76 -4.37 -9.55
N ALA A 121 0.08 -5.51 -9.42
CA ALA A 121 0.12 -6.59 -10.39
C ALA A 121 -0.36 -6.13 -11.79
N LEU A 122 -1.49 -5.41 -11.82
CA LEU A 122 -2.06 -4.85 -13.04
C LEU A 122 -1.08 -3.91 -13.75
N ARG A 123 -0.42 -3.01 -13.01
CA ARG A 123 0.58 -2.07 -13.56
C ARG A 123 1.84 -2.74 -14.08
N LEU A 124 2.21 -3.88 -13.51
CA LEU A 124 3.34 -4.69 -13.98
C LEU A 124 2.97 -5.58 -15.17
N GLY A 125 1.69 -5.60 -15.58
CA GLY A 125 1.19 -6.47 -16.65
C GLY A 125 0.97 -7.91 -16.20
N ASP A 126 1.06 -8.21 -14.91
CA ASP A 126 0.66 -9.51 -14.35
C ASP A 126 -0.86 -9.55 -14.17
N ILE A 127 -1.55 -9.69 -15.30
CA ILE A 127 -3.01 -9.63 -15.37
C ILE A 127 -3.64 -10.83 -14.67
N ASP A 128 -2.97 -11.98 -14.65
CA ASP A 128 -3.44 -13.19 -13.98
C ASP A 128 -3.53 -12.98 -12.46
N THR A 129 -2.46 -12.50 -11.84
CA THR A 129 -2.44 -12.22 -10.39
C THR A 129 -3.43 -11.10 -10.05
N ALA A 130 -3.49 -10.04 -10.85
CA ALA A 130 -4.41 -8.93 -10.64
C ALA A 130 -5.87 -9.39 -10.66
N GLN A 131 -6.24 -10.19 -11.67
CA GLN A 131 -7.59 -10.72 -11.82
C GLN A 131 -7.98 -11.61 -10.64
N GLN A 132 -7.10 -12.54 -10.23
CA GLN A 132 -7.35 -13.40 -9.09
C GLN A 132 -7.63 -12.59 -7.82
N LEU A 133 -6.76 -11.63 -7.50
CA LEU A 133 -6.91 -10.79 -6.31
C LEU A 133 -8.22 -10.00 -6.31
N PHE A 134 -8.57 -9.38 -7.44
CA PHE A 134 -9.81 -8.60 -7.49
C PHE A 134 -11.07 -9.47 -7.51
N ASP A 135 -11.03 -10.65 -8.13
CA ASP A 135 -12.13 -11.61 -8.07
C ASP A 135 -12.36 -12.12 -6.64
N GLU A 136 -11.29 -12.43 -5.91
CA GLU A 136 -11.34 -12.82 -4.49
C GLU A 136 -11.95 -11.71 -3.62
N ILE A 137 -11.46 -10.46 -3.76
CA ILE A 137 -12.00 -9.30 -3.03
C ILE A 137 -13.48 -9.09 -3.37
N SER A 138 -13.83 -9.14 -4.66
CA SER A 138 -15.18 -8.90 -5.13
C SER A 138 -16.17 -9.95 -4.61
N ALA A 139 -15.80 -11.24 -4.63
CA ALA A 139 -16.61 -12.32 -4.10
C ALA A 139 -16.80 -12.19 -2.57
N ALA A 140 -15.72 -11.94 -1.83
CA ALA A 140 -15.77 -11.76 -0.37
C ALA A 140 -16.67 -10.58 0.05
N HIS A 141 -16.71 -9.53 -0.77
CA HIS A 141 -17.54 -8.34 -0.54
C HIS A 141 -18.82 -8.30 -1.38
N GLN A 142 -19.28 -9.45 -1.91
CA GLN A 142 -20.56 -9.59 -2.64
C GLN A 142 -20.76 -8.51 -3.72
N HIS A 143 -19.71 -8.20 -4.46
CA HIS A 143 -19.72 -7.18 -5.52
C HIS A 143 -20.17 -5.78 -5.05
N GLN A 144 -19.90 -5.42 -3.79
CA GLN A 144 -20.31 -4.14 -3.18
C GLN A 144 -19.27 -3.01 -3.34
N LEU A 145 -18.07 -3.31 -3.83
CA LEU A 145 -16.98 -2.35 -3.91
C LEU A 145 -16.82 -1.82 -5.34
N LEU A 146 -17.36 -0.63 -5.62
CA LEU A 146 -17.30 0.03 -6.93
C LEU A 146 -15.88 0.04 -7.52
N HIS A 147 -14.91 0.48 -6.72
CA HIS A 147 -13.51 0.58 -7.16
C HIS A 147 -12.95 -0.78 -7.59
N VAL A 148 -13.33 -1.87 -6.90
CA VAL A 148 -12.88 -3.22 -7.25
C VAL A 148 -13.53 -3.69 -8.55
N GLU A 149 -14.82 -3.42 -8.77
CA GLU A 149 -15.47 -3.80 -10.04
C GLU A 149 -14.90 -3.03 -11.25
N ILE A 150 -14.50 -1.77 -11.06
CA ILE A 150 -13.76 -1.01 -12.07
C ILE A 150 -12.43 -1.71 -12.40
N LEU A 151 -11.65 -2.07 -11.37
CA LEU A 151 -10.36 -2.74 -11.56
C LEU A 151 -10.51 -4.13 -12.20
N ARG A 152 -11.56 -4.89 -11.85
CA ARG A 152 -11.89 -6.17 -12.51
C ARG A 152 -12.22 -5.98 -13.99
N GLY A 153 -13.02 -4.97 -14.32
CA GLY A 153 -13.33 -4.61 -15.70
C GLY A 153 -12.05 -4.28 -16.48
N LEU A 154 -11.17 -3.45 -15.91
CA LEU A 154 -9.87 -3.10 -16.51
C LEU A 154 -8.95 -4.31 -16.70
N CYS A 155 -8.88 -5.23 -15.73
CA CYS A 155 -8.15 -6.49 -15.88
C CYS A 155 -8.68 -7.31 -17.05
N ALA A 156 -10.00 -7.47 -17.15
CA ALA A 156 -10.63 -8.22 -18.24
C ALA A 156 -10.38 -7.58 -19.61
N ILE A 157 -10.40 -6.24 -19.70
CA ILE A 157 -10.03 -5.49 -20.92
C ILE A 157 -8.57 -5.76 -21.30
N ASN A 158 -7.63 -5.60 -20.36
CA ASN A 158 -6.21 -5.81 -20.62
C ASN A 158 -5.88 -7.26 -21.01
N ARG A 159 -6.69 -8.21 -20.55
CA ARG A 159 -6.58 -9.63 -20.93
C ARG A 159 -7.18 -9.96 -22.30
N GLY A 160 -7.90 -9.02 -22.93
CA GLY A 160 -8.66 -9.25 -24.16
C GLY A 160 -9.96 -10.05 -23.97
N GLN A 161 -10.45 -10.17 -22.73
CA GLN A 161 -11.68 -10.88 -22.40
C GLN A 161 -12.90 -9.96 -22.57
N ASN A 162 -13.13 -9.47 -23.79
CA ASN A 162 -14.11 -8.41 -24.07
C ASN A 162 -15.53 -8.75 -23.59
N ILE A 163 -15.97 -10.00 -23.75
CA ILE A 163 -17.30 -10.46 -23.30
C ILE A 163 -17.42 -10.38 -21.77
N SER A 164 -16.39 -10.85 -21.06
CA SER A 164 -16.36 -10.81 -19.59
C SER A 164 -16.27 -9.36 -19.09
N ALA A 165 -15.39 -8.55 -19.67
CA ALA A 165 -15.26 -7.13 -19.37
C ALA A 165 -16.59 -6.40 -19.49
N LYS A 166 -17.28 -6.57 -20.63
CA LYS A 166 -18.60 -5.99 -20.87
C LYS A 166 -19.61 -6.41 -19.81
N SER A 167 -19.66 -7.71 -19.49
CA SER A 167 -20.58 -8.24 -18.47
C SER A 167 -20.34 -7.65 -17.07
N ILE A 168 -19.07 -7.57 -16.65
CA ILE A 168 -18.67 -6.99 -15.35
C ILE A 168 -19.07 -5.51 -15.31
N ILE A 169 -18.69 -4.73 -16.33
CA ILE A 169 -18.91 -3.30 -16.39
C ILE A 169 -20.40 -2.96 -16.48
N ASP A 170 -21.18 -3.68 -17.29
CA ASP A 170 -22.63 -3.47 -17.38
C ASP A 170 -23.34 -3.77 -16.06
N THR A 171 -22.90 -4.82 -15.35
CA THR A 171 -23.43 -5.15 -14.02
C THR A 171 -23.09 -4.05 -13.00
N ALA A 172 -21.85 -3.56 -13.00
CA ALA A 172 -21.43 -2.46 -12.16
C ALA A 172 -22.22 -1.17 -12.47
N ARG A 173 -22.45 -0.85 -13.76
CA ARG A 173 -23.22 0.32 -14.19
C ARG A 173 -24.70 0.26 -13.82
N LYS A 174 -25.32 -0.93 -13.75
CA LYS A 174 -26.68 -1.05 -13.21
C LYS A 174 -26.74 -0.63 -11.73
N LYS A 175 -25.66 -0.87 -10.99
CA LYS A 175 -25.56 -0.58 -9.56
C LYS A 175 -25.10 0.85 -9.27
N TRP A 176 -24.16 1.36 -10.06
CA TRP A 176 -23.60 2.72 -9.95
C TRP A 176 -23.71 3.46 -11.29
N PRO A 177 -24.93 3.80 -11.75
CA PRO A 177 -25.17 4.31 -13.11
C PRO A 177 -24.59 5.70 -13.37
N ALA A 178 -24.34 6.49 -12.32
CA ALA A 178 -23.85 7.86 -12.41
C ALA A 178 -22.33 7.99 -12.20
N ASP A 179 -21.60 6.88 -12.01
CA ASP A 179 -20.16 6.93 -11.79
C ASP A 179 -19.42 7.25 -13.11
N PRO A 180 -18.64 8.34 -13.19
CA PRO A 180 -17.95 8.74 -14.41
C PRO A 180 -16.87 7.74 -14.83
N THR A 181 -16.17 7.13 -13.87
CA THR A 181 -15.09 6.17 -14.15
C THR A 181 -15.64 4.93 -14.84
N LEU A 182 -16.81 4.42 -14.41
CA LEU A 182 -17.45 3.30 -15.10
C LEU A 182 -17.88 3.63 -16.53
N LEU A 183 -18.25 4.88 -16.83
CA LEU A 183 -18.57 5.30 -18.20
C LEU A 183 -17.31 5.33 -19.07
N GLU A 184 -16.21 5.85 -18.55
CA GLU A 184 -14.92 5.86 -19.23
C GLU A 184 -14.43 4.44 -19.50
N VAL A 185 -14.48 3.56 -18.49
CA VAL A 185 -14.04 2.17 -18.60
C VAL A 185 -14.93 1.38 -19.57
N ALA A 186 -16.25 1.64 -19.60
CA ALA A 186 -17.14 1.04 -20.58
C ALA A 186 -16.76 1.41 -22.03
N ALA A 187 -16.30 2.64 -22.27
CA ALA A 187 -15.86 3.08 -23.58
C ALA A 187 -14.54 2.42 -24.04
N LEU A 188 -13.76 1.87 -23.10
CA LEU A 188 -12.53 1.11 -23.40
C LEU A 188 -12.81 -0.34 -23.82
N VAL A 189 -14.03 -0.86 -23.60
CA VAL A 189 -14.39 -2.21 -24.03
C VAL A 189 -14.49 -2.24 -25.56
N PRO A 190 -13.68 -3.07 -26.26
CA PRO A 190 -13.73 -3.13 -27.71
C PRO A 190 -15.12 -3.52 -28.21
N ALA A 191 -15.57 -2.89 -29.31
CA ALA A 191 -16.73 -3.34 -30.05
C ALA A 191 -16.44 -4.70 -30.68
N GLU A 192 -17.43 -5.61 -30.64
CA GLU A 192 -17.38 -6.90 -31.32
C GLU A 192 -17.29 -6.76 -32.84
#